data_AF-A0A246CEY1-F1
#
_entry.id   AF-A0A246CEY1-F1
#
_cell.length_a   1.000
_cell.length_b   1.000
_cell.length_c   1.000
_cell.angle_alpha   90.00
_cell.angle_beta   90.00
_cell.angle_gamma   90.00
#
_symmetry.space_group_name_H-M   'P 1'
#
loop_
_entity.id
_entity.type
_entity.pdbx_description
1 polymer ?
#
loop_
_entity_poly.entity_id
_entity_poly.type
_entity_poly.pdbx_seq_one_letter_code
_entity_poly.pdbx_strand_id
1 'polypeptide(L)' 'MLSPVMMMTIGSVFLGFFLFTGAFASYSYKKPQALTWTLFALAVLFVTLIPVTLALIIA' A
#
# COMPACT_ATOMS: atom_id res chain seq x y z
N MET A 1 -19.95 -8.02 12.82
CA MET A 1 -19.54 -8.55 11.50
C MET A 1 -18.69 -7.48 10.82
N LEU A 2 -17.48 -7.80 10.33
CA LEU A 2 -16.70 -6.84 9.53
C LEU A 2 -17.44 -6.59 8.21
N SER A 3 -17.63 -5.32 7.80
CA SER A 3 -18.23 -5.05 6.49
C SER A 3 -17.21 -5.40 5.38
N PRO A 4 -17.67 -5.81 4.18
CA PRO A 4 -16.78 -6.07 3.05
C PRO A 4 -15.88 -4.87 2.72
N VAL A 5 -16.41 -3.65 2.85
CA VAL A 5 -15.66 -2.39 2.65
C VAL A 5 -14.52 -2.28 3.66
N MET A 6 -14.81 -2.53 4.94
CA MET A 6 -13.81 -2.46 6.00
C MET A 6 -12.73 -3.53 5.84
N MET A 7 -13.09 -4.74 5.36
CA MET A 7 -12.11 -5.77 4.99
C MET A 7 -11.19 -5.32 3.84
N MET A 8 -11.74 -4.70 2.80
CA MET A 8 -10.96 -4.21 1.66
C MET A 8 -10.01 -3.07 2.06
N THR A 9 -10.48 -2.11 2.87
CA THR A 9 -9.65 -1.02 3.40
C THR A 9 -8.49 -1.54 4.25
N ILE A 10 -8.76 -2.46 5.17
CA ILE A 10 -7.72 -3.05 6.01
C ILE A 10 -6.72 -3.83 5.14
N GLY A 11 -7.21 -4.68 4.23
CA GLY A 11 -6.36 -5.47 3.35
C GLY A 11 -5.47 -4.63 2.44
N SER A 12 -5.99 -3.54 1.87
CA SER A 12 -5.21 -2.65 1.00
C SER A 12 -4.12 -1.92 1.77
N VAL A 13 -4.43 -1.43 2.98
CA VAL A 13 -3.46 -0.75 3.84
C VAL A 13 -2.35 -1.72 4.28
N PHE A 14 -2.69 -2.96 4.64
CA PHE A 14 -1.69 -3.99 4.97
C PHE A 14 -0.74 -4.27 3.80
N LEU A 15 -1.27 -4.45 2.58
CA LEU A 15 -0.46 -4.61 1.38
C LEU A 15 0.43 -3.39 1.12
N GLY A 16 -0.11 -2.19 1.33
CA GLY A 16 0.65 -0.95 1.21
C GLY A 16 1.84 -0.89 2.18
N PHE A 17 1.63 -1.22 3.45
CA PHE A 17 2.73 -1.29 4.43
C PHE A 17 3.75 -2.39 4.12
N PHE A 18 3.31 -3.54 3.61
CA PHE A 18 4.22 -4.60 3.17
C PHE A 18 5.12 -4.16 2.01
N LEU A 19 4.56 -3.43 1.04
CA LEU A 19 5.34 -2.84 -0.05
C LEU A 19 6.29 -1.74 0.45
N PHE A 20 5.86 -0.97 1.45
CA PHE A 20 6.68 0.06 2.09
C PHE A 20 7.90 -0.54 2.81
N THR A 21 7.70 -1.62 3.57
CA THR A 21 8.81 -2.34 4.21
C THR A 21 9.69 -3.03 3.17
N GLY A 22 9.14 -3.53 2.06
CA GLY A 22 9.89 -4.02 0.91
C GLY A 22 10.75 -2.95 0.23
N ALA A 23 10.24 -1.72 0.10
CA ALA A 23 10.99 -0.57 -0.38
C ALA A 23 12.15 -0.24 0.57
N PHE A 24 11.88 -0.20 1.89
CA PHE A 24 12.90 0.03 2.91
C PHE A 24 13.97 -1.06 2.94
N ALA A 25 13.58 -2.33 2.80
CA ALA A 25 14.51 -3.45 2.69
C ALA A 25 15.37 -3.32 1.43
N SER A 26 14.76 -3.00 0.29
CA SER A 26 15.48 -2.78 -0.98
C SER A 26 16.51 -1.66 -0.86
N TYR A 27 16.14 -0.55 -0.22
CA TYR A 27 17.06 0.54 0.10
C TYR A 27 18.20 0.08 1.02
N SER A 28 17.88 -0.64 2.10
CA SER A 28 18.84 -1.12 3.09
C SER A 28 19.87 -2.08 2.49
N TYR A 29 19.44 -2.97 1.59
CA TYR A 29 20.31 -3.89 0.85
C TYR A 29 21.00 -3.26 -0.35
N LYS A 30 20.96 -1.92 -0.51
CA LYS A 30 21.56 -1.18 -1.63
C LYS A 30 21.12 -1.72 -3.00
N LYS A 31 19.88 -2.19 -3.11
CA LYS A 31 19.28 -2.59 -4.39
C LYS A 31 19.11 -1.37 -5.30
N PRO A 32 18.92 -1.59 -6.62
CA PRO A 32 18.74 -0.49 -7.56
C PRO A 32 17.67 0.50 -7.10
N GLN A 33 17.97 1.79 -7.18
CA GLN A 33 17.08 2.87 -6.77
C GLN A 33 15.70 2.77 -7.44
N ALA A 34 15.65 2.33 -8.70
CA ALA A 34 14.41 2.09 -9.42
C ALA A 34 13.48 1.12 -8.67
N LEU A 35 14.00 0.02 -8.12
CA LEU A 35 13.20 -0.96 -7.38
C LEU A 35 12.58 -0.34 -6.13
N THR A 36 13.37 0.36 -5.33
CA THR A 36 12.90 1.05 -4.12
C THR A 36 11.79 2.05 -4.43
N TRP A 37 11.98 2.89 -5.45
CA TRP A 37 10.97 3.87 -5.84
C TRP A 37 9.70 3.24 -6.41
N THR A 38 9.81 2.16 -7.18
CA THR A 38 8.62 1.43 -7.67
C THR A 38 7.82 0.82 -6.53
N LEU A 39 8.49 0.16 -5.57
CA LEU A 39 7.84 -0.41 -4.39
C LEU A 39 7.20 0.66 -3.52
N PHE A 40 7.87 1.80 -3.33
CA PHE A 40 7.34 2.93 -2.58
C PHE A 40 6.12 3.56 -3.28
N ALA A 41 6.17 3.79 -4.59
CA ALA A 41 5.05 4.33 -5.34
C ALA A 41 3.82 3.40 -5.29
N LEU A 42 4.02 2.08 -5.43
CA LEU A 42 2.96 1.11 -5.27
C LEU A 42 2.41 1.10 -3.84
N ALA A 43 3.27 1.16 -2.83
CA ALA A 43 2.85 1.25 -1.42
C ALA A 43 1.92 2.45 -1.19
N VAL A 44 2.31 3.63 -1.68
CA VAL A 44 1.49 4.85 -1.58
C VAL A 44 0.14 4.63 -2.26
N LEU A 45 0.08 4.04 -3.46
CA LEU A 45 -1.17 3.78 -4.17
C LEU A 45 -2.13 2.87 -3.36
N PHE A 46 -1.61 1.81 -2.74
CA PHE A 46 -2.42 0.90 -1.92
C PHE A 46 -2.92 1.54 -0.60
N VAL A 47 -2.11 2.42 0.02
CA VAL A 47 -2.48 3.12 1.27
C VAL A 47 -3.37 4.35 1.01
N THR A 48 -3.33 4.94 -0.18
CA THR A 48 -4.05 6.19 -0.49
C THR A 48 -5.20 5.95 -1.45
N LEU A 49 -4.91 5.54 -2.68
CA LEU A 49 -5.89 5.51 -3.75
C LEU A 49 -7.05 4.56 -3.45
N ILE A 50 -6.75 3.35 -2.97
CA ILE A 50 -7.79 2.36 -2.67
C ILE A 50 -8.72 2.81 -1.54
N PRO A 51 -8.23 3.14 -0.32
CA PRO A 51 -9.11 3.54 0.78
C PRO A 51 -9.80 4.87 0.52
N VAL A 52 -9.17 5.84 -0.15
CA VAL A 52 -9.83 7.09 -0.55
C VAL A 52 -10.96 6.82 -1.55
N THR A 53 -10.75 5.97 -2.55
CA THR A 53 -11.79 5.64 -3.54
C THR A 53 -12.95 4.88 -2.89
N LEU A 54 -12.67 3.93 -1.99
CA LEU A 54 -13.70 3.23 -1.23
C LEU A 54 -14.50 4.20 -0.34
N ALA A 55 -13.82 5.16 0.29
CA ALA A 55 -14.46 6.18 1.12
C ALA A 55 -15.32 7.16 0.32
N LEU A 56 -14.96 7.47 -0.93
CA LEU A 56 -15.73 8.40 -1.77
C LEU A 56 -16.96 7.77 -2.42
N ILE A 57 -16.92 6.47 -2.72
CA ILE A 57 -17.96 5.81 -3.52
C ILE A 57 -18.92 4.98 -2.66
N ILE A 58 -18.43 4.37 -1.58
CA ILE A 58 -19.16 3.31 -0.86
C ILE A 58 -19.49 3.69 0.59
N ALA A 59 -18.63 4.46 1.26
CA ALA A 59 -18.84 4.92 2.63
C ALA A 59 -19.75 6.15 2.68
#